data_AF-A0A2D7RP26-F1
#
_entry.id   AF-A0A2D7RP26-F1
#
_cell.length_a   1.000
_cell.length_b   1.000
_cell.length_c   1.000
_cell.angle_alpha   90.00
_cell.angle_beta   90.00
_cell.angle_gamma   90.00
#
_symmetry.space_group_name_H-M   'P 1'
#
loop_
_entity.id
_entity.type
_entity.pdbx_description
1 polymer ?
#
loop_
_entity_poly.entity_id
_entity_poly.type
_entity_poly.pdbx_seq_one_letter_code
_entity_poly.pdbx_strand_id
1 'polypeptide(L)' 'MFKKFKSVQNLKKLKQEINFIANFGREVEYYTGIVFEVFSGKKEIARGGRYNDLLKSLGAKKNIPAVGAAINLKNL' A
#
# COMPACT_ATOMS: atom_id res chain seq x y z
N MET A 1 13.20 19.10 -2.20
CA MET A 1 11.78 18.68 -2.15
C MET A 1 11.50 17.34 -2.84
N PHE A 2 12.22 16.93 -3.90
CA PHE A 2 11.89 15.72 -4.70
C PHE A 2 12.83 14.50 -4.56
N LYS A 3 13.68 14.41 -3.53
CA LYS A 3 14.56 13.23 -3.30
C LYS A 3 13.78 11.93 -2.96
N LYS A 4 12.46 11.99 -2.75
CA LYS A 4 11.60 10.88 -2.29
C LYS A 4 11.12 9.89 -3.37
N PHE A 5 11.37 10.16 -4.67
CA PHE A 5 10.86 9.30 -5.75
C PHE A 5 11.75 8.11 -6.10
N LYS A 6 12.91 7.91 -5.45
CA LYS A 6 13.71 6.67 -5.65
C LYS A 6 12.88 5.40 -5.42
N SER A 7 11.97 5.43 -4.44
CA SER A 7 11.11 4.29 -4.10
C SER A 7 10.22 3.84 -5.25
N VAL A 8 9.73 4.78 -6.06
CA VAL A 8 8.85 4.48 -7.20
C VAL A 8 9.63 4.19 -8.49
N GLN A 9 10.94 4.48 -8.54
CA GLN A 9 11.75 4.12 -9.72
C GLN A 9 11.76 2.60 -9.95
N ASN A 10 11.66 1.81 -8.89
CA ASN A 10 11.53 0.36 -8.99
C ASN A 10 10.21 -0.09 -9.62
N LEU A 11 9.15 0.73 -9.59
CA LEU A 11 7.88 0.41 -10.24
C LEU A 11 8.03 0.32 -11.77
N LYS A 12 9.00 1.03 -12.36
CA LYS A 12 9.31 0.95 -13.81
C LYS A 12 9.73 -0.45 -14.27
N LYS A 13 10.13 -1.33 -13.35
CA LYS A 13 10.52 -2.72 -13.67
C LYS A 13 9.30 -3.62 -13.86
N LEU A 14 8.12 -3.20 -13.40
CA LEU A 14 6.89 -3.96 -13.57
C LEU A 14 6.41 -3.81 -15.01
N LYS A 15 6.00 -4.93 -15.62
CA LYS A 15 5.40 -4.96 -16.96
C LYS A 15 3.88 -4.74 -16.93
N GLN A 16 3.37 -4.09 -15.89
CA GLN A 16 1.94 -3.86 -15.65
C GLN A 16 1.64 -2.38 -15.71
N GLU A 17 0.39 -2.03 -15.98
CA GLU A 17 -0.08 -0.65 -15.88
C GLU A 17 -0.05 -0.20 -14.41
N ILE A 18 0.47 0.99 -14.17
CA ILE A 18 0.57 1.58 -12.83
C ILE A 18 0.00 2.99 -12.88
N ASN A 19 -1.13 3.16 -12.21
CA ASN A 19 -1.83 4.44 -12.13
C ASN A 19 -1.60 5.06 -10.75
N PHE A 20 -1.05 6.28 -10.73
CA PHE A 20 -0.90 7.05 -9.51
C PHE A 20 -2.15 7.91 -9.27
N ILE A 21 -2.71 7.82 -8.07
CA ILE A 21 -3.90 8.57 -7.66
C ILE A 21 -3.57 9.32 -6.37
N ALA A 22 -3.70 10.64 -6.39
CA ALA A 22 -3.38 11.49 -5.23
C ALA A 22 -4.51 11.53 -4.19
N ASN A 23 -5.76 11.34 -4.62
CA ASN A 23 -6.95 11.32 -3.76
C ASN A 23 -7.36 9.90 -3.33
N PHE A 24 -6.38 9.00 -3.24
CA PHE A 24 -6.65 7.62 -2.85
C PHE A 24 -6.80 7.57 -1.33
N GLY A 25 -8.05 7.61 -0.88
CA GLY A 25 -8.43 7.66 0.53
C GLY A 25 -8.03 6.39 1.25
N ARG A 26 -7.41 6.55 2.42
CA ARG A 26 -7.24 5.45 3.37
C ARG A 26 -8.63 5.16 3.96
N GLU A 27 -9.38 4.23 3.37
CA GLU A 27 -10.57 3.70 4.04
C GLU A 27 -10.24 3.09 5.40
N VAL A 28 -8.96 2.78 5.64
CA VAL A 28 -8.46 2.25 6.90
C VAL A 28 -7.39 3.14 7.51
N GLU A 29 -7.69 3.71 8.67
CA GLU A 29 -6.89 4.76 9.34
C GLU A 29 -5.49 4.32 9.76
N TYR A 30 -5.23 3.01 9.90
CA TYR A 30 -3.93 2.51 10.36
C TYR A 30 -2.80 2.65 9.33
N TYR A 31 -3.10 2.94 8.06
CA TYR A 31 -2.06 3.12 7.05
C TYR A 31 -1.32 4.44 7.29
N THR A 32 0.01 4.42 7.19
CA THR A 32 0.90 5.55 7.53
C THR A 32 1.73 6.03 6.34
N GLY A 33 1.51 5.50 5.13
CA GLY A 33 2.31 5.80 3.95
C GLY A 33 1.63 5.43 2.64
N ILE A 34 2.41 4.94 1.67
CA ILE A 34 1.87 4.48 0.39
C ILE A 34 0.92 3.30 0.62
N VAL A 35 -0.21 3.37 -0.07
CA VAL A 35 -1.23 2.33 -0.18
C VAL A 35 -1.44 2.04 -1.66
N PHE A 36 -1.91 0.83 -1.98
CA PHE A 36 -2.13 0.37 -3.34
C PHE A 36 -3.27 -0.63 -3.40
N GLU A 37 -3.85 -0.73 -4.58
CA GLU A 37 -4.79 -1.77 -4.99
C GLU A 37 -4.25 -2.48 -6.24
N VAL A 38 -4.68 -3.72 -6.43
CA VAL A 38 -4.40 -4.51 -7.62
C VAL A 38 -5.72 -4.91 -8.23
N PHE A 39 -5.88 -4.66 -9.52
CA PHE A 39 -7.10 -4.96 -10.25
C PHE A 39 -6.87 -6.03 -11.32
N SER A 40 -7.86 -6.90 -11.49
CA SER A 40 -8.03 -7.74 -12.67
C SER A 40 -9.26 -7.21 -13.44
N GLY A 41 -9.01 -6.47 -14.52
CA GLY A 41 -10.06 -5.69 -15.19
C GLY A 41 -10.66 -4.66 -14.24
N LYS A 42 -11.95 -4.80 -13.91
CA LYS A 42 -12.68 -3.91 -12.97
C LYS A 42 -12.76 -4.46 -11.54
N LYS A 43 -12.24 -5.66 -11.27
CA LYS A 43 -12.32 -6.31 -9.95
C LYS A 43 -11.06 -6.04 -9.14
N GLU A 44 -11.20 -5.50 -7.93
CA GLU A 44 -10.11 -5.42 -6.96
C GLU A 44 -9.79 -6.82 -6.45
N ILE A 45 -8.57 -7.30 -6.68
CA ILE A 45 -8.12 -8.64 -6.27
C ILE A 45 -7.17 -8.61 -5.07
N ALA A 46 -6.55 -7.47 -4.79
CA ALA A 46 -5.69 -7.29 -3.62
C ALA A 46 -5.57 -5.82 -3.24
N ARG A 47 -5.29 -5.58 -1.97
CA ARG A 47 -5.00 -4.24 -1.43
C ARG A 47 -3.94 -4.32 -0.36
N GLY A 48 -3.11 -3.29 -0.28
CA GLY A 48 -2.07 -3.23 0.73
C GLY A 48 -1.51 -1.83 0.95
N GLY A 49 -0.52 -1.75 1.82
CA GLY A 49 0.15 -0.50 2.13
C GLY A 49 1.08 -0.58 3.31
N ARG A 50 1.63 0.57 3.67
CA ARG A 50 2.53 0.76 4.82
C ARG A 50 1.75 1.16 6.07
N TYR A 51 2.01 0.49 7.19
CA TYR A 51 1.30 0.67 8.46
C TYR A 51 2.27 0.63 9.66
N ASN A 52 3.19 1.59 9.72
CA ASN A 52 4.29 1.59 10.70
C ASN A 52 3.83 1.74 12.17
N ASP A 53 2.66 2.35 12.39
CA ASP A 53 2.16 2.68 13.73
C ASP A 53 1.21 1.60 14.29
N LEU A 54 0.75 0.67 13.45
CA LEU A 54 -0.24 -0.34 13.82
C LEU A 54 0.23 -1.23 14.98
N LEU A 55 1.47 -1.72 14.95
CA LEU A 55 1.93 -2.60 16.01
C LEU A 55 2.09 -1.85 17.34
N LYS A 56 2.41 -0.55 17.29
CA LYS A 56 2.47 0.28 18.50
C LYS A 56 1.07 0.52 19.06
N SER A 57 0.06 0.79 18.21
CA SER A 57 -1.32 0.92 18.68
C SER A 57 -1.88 -0.38 19.28
N LEU A 58 -1.32 -1.54 18.90
CA LEU A 58 -1.63 -2.85 19.46
C LEU A 58 -0.76 -3.26 20.68
N GLY A 59 0.12 -2.38 21.17
CA GLY A 59 0.88 -2.62 22.40
C GLY A 59 2.37 -2.91 22.25
N ALA A 60 2.94 -2.81 21.04
CA ALA A 60 4.40 -2.88 20.88
C ALA A 60 5.10 -1.71 21.58
N LYS A 61 6.25 -1.99 22.21
CA LYS A 61 7.04 -1.00 22.98
C LYS A 61 7.61 0.15 22.13
N LYS A 62 7.62 0.02 20.80
CA LYS A 62 8.12 1.02 19.86
C LYS A 62 7.38 0.91 18.53
N ASN A 63 7.49 1.94 17.70
CA ASN A 63 7.07 1.86 16.30
C ASN A 63 7.86 0.78 15.56
N ILE A 64 7.15 -0.05 14.80
CA ILE A 64 7.73 -1.14 14.01
C ILE A 64 7.37 -0.88 12.55
N PRO A 65 8.34 -0.56 11.67
CA PRO A 65 8.08 -0.38 10.25
C PRO A 65 7.43 -1.64 9.67
N ALA A 66 6.26 -1.49 9.07
CA ALA A 66 5.48 -2.62 8.58
C ALA A 66 4.80 -2.30 7.24
N VAL A 67 4.76 -3.30 6.37
CA VAL A 67 4.11 -3.28 5.05
C VAL A 67 3.50 -4.64 4.79
N GLY A 68 2.41 -4.68 4.05
CA GLY A 68 1.72 -5.92 3.72
C GLY A 68 0.48 -5.67 2.87
N ALA A 69 -0.15 -6.76 2.45
CA ALA A 69 -1.33 -6.77 1.61
C ALA A 69 -2.20 -7.99 1.90
N ALA A 70 -3.48 -7.90 1.54
CA ALA A 70 -4.39 -9.03 1.52
C ALA A 70 -4.84 -9.30 0.08
N ILE A 71 -5.00 -10.58 -0.26
CA ILE A 71 -5.58 -11.04 -1.53
C ILE A 71 -7.03 -11.40 -1.27
N ASN A 72 -7.93 -10.87 -2.09
CA ASN A 72 -9.35 -11.18 -2.02
C ASN A 72 -9.66 -12.44 -2.83
N LEU A 73 -9.72 -13.59 -2.14
CA LEU A 73 -9.99 -14.89 -2.76
C LEU A 73 -11.36 -14.98 -3.45
N LYS A 74 -12.33 -14.12 -3.08
CA LYS A 74 -13.65 -14.09 -3.75
C LYS A 74 -13.61 -13.40 -5.11
N ASN A 75 -12.59 -12.57 -5.34
CA ASN A 75 -12.44 -11.78 -6.56
C ASN A 75 -11.37 -12.32 -7.50
N LEU A 76 -10.67 -13.41 -7.13
CA LEU A 76 -9.76 -14.14 -7.99
C LEU A 76 -10.49 -14.83 -9.15
#